data_AF-A0A433UN68-F1
#
_entry.id   AF-A0A433UN68-F1
#
_cell.length_a   1.000
_cell.length_b   1.000
_cell.length_c   1.000
_cell.angle_alpha   90.00
_cell.angle_beta   90.00
_cell.angle_gamma   90.00
#
_symmetry.space_group_name_H-M   'P 1'
#
loop_
_entity.id
_entity.type
_entity.pdbx_description
1 polymer ?
#
loop_
_entity_poly.entity_id
_entity_poly.type
_entity_poly.pdbx_seq_one_letter_code
_entity_poly.pdbx_strand_id
1 'polypeptide(L)' 'MVQRIVKQIYEYFDHNYSEQMEKNIQQYIRENQQHKHGVHRYSLEQFGLNTDDVNEKFKDYC' A
#
# COMPACT_ATOMS: atom_id res chain seq x y z
N MET A 1 -4.97 9.70 2.81
CA MET A 1 -4.52 9.17 1.50
C MET A 1 -5.17 7.83 1.18
N VAL A 2 -5.09 6.82 2.06
CA VAL A 2 -5.67 5.47 1.85
C VAL A 2 -7.17 5.48 1.55
N GLN A 3 -7.99 6.18 2.35
CA GLN A 3 -9.44 6.28 2.14
C GLN A 3 -9.83 6.75 0.73
N ARG A 4 -9.08 7.73 0.18
CA ARG A 4 -9.32 8.25 -1.18
C ARG A 4 -9.11 7.15 -2.23
N ILE A 5 -8.04 6.36 -2.11
CA ILE A 5 -7.73 5.29 -3.05
C ILE A 5 -8.81 4.20 -3.00
N VAL A 6 -9.28 3.83 -1.80
CA VAL A 6 -10.37 2.85 -1.67
C VAL A 6 -11.63 3.34 -2.37
N LYS A 7 -12.00 4.62 -2.20
CA LYS A 7 -13.15 5.21 -2.90
C LYS A 7 -12.98 5.13 -4.42
N GLN A 8 -11.83 5.50 -4.95
CA GLN A 8 -11.54 5.46 -6.40
C GLN A 8 -11.64 4.03 -6.98
N ILE A 9 -11.19 3.02 -6.24
CA ILE A 9 -11.32 1.61 -6.65
C ILE A 9 -12.80 1.20 -6.75
N TYR A 10 -13.59 1.55 -5.74
CA TYR A 10 -15.02 1.22 -5.72
C TYR A 10 -15.77 1.92 -6.85
N GLU A 11 -15.48 3.19 -7.10
CA GLU A 11 -16.04 3.95 -8.24
C GLU A 11 -15.65 3.32 -9.59
N TYR A 12 -14.39 2.88 -9.75
CA TYR A 12 -13.93 2.26 -10.99
C TYR A 12 -14.66 0.95 -11.33
N PHE A 13 -15.02 0.16 -10.31
CA PHE A 13 -15.74 -1.10 -10.48
C PHE A 13 -17.27 -0.96 -10.35
N ASP A 14 -17.79 0.26 -10.31
CA ASP A 14 -19.22 0.55 -10.11
C ASP A 14 -19.82 -0.13 -8.85
N HIS A 15 -19.00 -0.20 -7.80
CA HIS A 15 -19.40 -0.72 -6.50
C HIS A 15 -19.84 0.41 -5.57
N ASN A 16 -20.88 0.13 -4.78
CA ASN A 16 -21.40 1.11 -3.82
C ASN A 16 -20.36 1.40 -2.71
N TYR A 17 -19.98 2.66 -2.59
CA TYR A 17 -19.19 3.18 -1.47
C TYR A 17 -20.11 3.92 -0.49
N SER A 18 -20.57 3.21 0.55
CA SER A 18 -21.54 3.76 1.51
C SER A 18 -20.86 4.53 2.66
N GLU A 19 -21.63 5.39 3.34
CA GLU A 19 -21.15 6.10 4.53
C GLU A 19 -20.74 5.15 5.67
N GLN A 20 -21.43 4.00 5.81
CA GLN A 20 -21.07 3.02 6.83
C GLN A 20 -19.71 2.37 6.53
N MET A 21 -19.45 2.07 5.25
CA MET A 21 -18.17 1.56 4.82
C MET A 21 -17.05 2.57 5.10
N GLU A 22 -17.29 3.85 4.79
CA GLU A 22 -16.33 4.92 5.07
C GLU A 22 -15.97 5.00 6.56
N LYS A 23 -16.97 4.95 7.45
CA LYS A 23 -16.74 4.91 8.91
C LYS A 23 -15.92 3.70 9.33
N ASN A 24 -16.21 2.52 8.77
CA ASN A 24 -15.47 1.29 9.06
C ASN A 24 -14.01 1.39 8.59
N ILE A 25 -13.75 1.91 7.39
CA ILE A 25 -12.39 2.14 6.86
C ILE A 25 -11.64 3.12 7.77
N GLN A 26 -12.27 4.21 8.19
CA GLN A 26 -11.66 5.19 9.09
C GLN A 26 -11.31 4.59 10.46
N GLN A 27 -12.20 3.77 11.01
CA GLN A 27 -11.91 3.06 12.26
C GLN A 27 -10.73 2.11 12.09
N TYR A 28 -10.74 1.29 11.03
CA TYR A 28 -9.67 0.34 10.76
C TYR A 28 -8.30 1.02 10.62
N ILE A 29 -8.22 2.12 9.85
CA ILE A 29 -6.97 2.88 9.66
C ILE A 29 -6.44 3.44 10.99
N ARG A 30 -7.33 3.91 11.87
CA ARG A 30 -6.93 4.43 13.19
C ARG A 30 -6.38 3.34 14.09
N GLU A 31 -7.01 2.18 14.11
CA GLU A 31 -6.64 1.06 14.99
C GLU A 31 -5.46 0.24 14.46
N ASN A 32 -5.25 0.24 13.13
CA ASN A 32 -4.27 -0.58 12.44
C ASN A 32 -3.27 0.27 11.65
N GLN A 33 -2.73 1.30 12.29
CA GLN A 33 -1.71 2.14 11.67
C GLN A 33 -0.53 1.29 11.19
N GLN A 34 -0.10 1.55 9.95
CA GLN A 34 1.10 0.95 9.39
C GLN A 34 2.29 1.30 10.29
N HIS A 35 3.18 0.33 10.53
CA HIS A 35 4.37 0.50 11.36
C HIS A 35 4.12 0.66 12.87
N LYS A 36 3.00 0.14 13.40
CA LYS A 36 2.72 0.12 14.85
C LYS A 36 3.82 -0.48 15.74
N HIS A 37 4.72 -1.28 15.15
CA HIS A 37 5.87 -1.90 15.84
C HIS A 37 7.22 -1.38 15.32
N GLY A 38 7.23 -0.20 14.69
CA GLY A 38 8.40 0.37 14.05
C GLY A 38 8.50 0.05 12.56
N VAL A 39 9.41 0.75 11.88
CA VAL A 39 9.69 0.57 10.46
C VAL A 39 10.90 -0.35 10.32
N HIS A 40 10.69 -1.55 9.78
CA HIS A 40 11.80 -2.39 9.34
C HIS A 40 12.33 -1.86 8.01
N ARG A 41 13.57 -1.37 8.01
CA ARG A 41 14.26 -0.93 6.80
C ARG A 41 15.17 -2.04 6.33
N TYR A 42 14.95 -2.46 5.09
CA TYR A 42 15.78 -3.45 4.41
C TYR A 42 16.54 -2.78 3.28
N SER A 43 17.77 -3.20 3.05
CA SER A 43 18.59 -2.79 1.91
C SER A 43 18.89 -4.00 1.03
N LEU A 44 19.15 -3.78 -0.27
CA LEU A 44 19.48 -4.87 -1.19
C LEU A 44 20.79 -5.55 -0.80
N GLU A 45 21.74 -4.78 -0.26
CA GLU A 45 23.05 -5.24 0.17
C GLU A 45 22.98 -6.26 1.32
N GLN A 46 21.96 -6.15 2.20
CA GLN A 46 21.73 -7.14 3.27
C GLN A 46 21.46 -8.55 2.74
N PHE A 47 21.05 -8.67 1.48
CA PHE A 47 20.76 -9.92 0.80
C PHE A 47 21.76 -10.23 -0.32
N GLY A 48 22.85 -9.46 -0.42
CA GLY A 48 23.85 -9.60 -1.49
C GLY A 48 23.32 -9.22 -2.87
N LEU A 49 22.28 -8.38 -2.95
CA LEU A 49 21.69 -7.94 -4.21
C LEU A 49 22.24 -6.57 -4.63
N ASN A 50 22.42 -6.40 -5.93
CA ASN A 50 22.83 -5.14 -6.55
C ASN A 50 21.60 -4.42 -7.14
N THR A 51 21.55 -3.09 -6.98
CA THR A 51 20.44 -2.25 -7.46
C THR A 51 20.28 -2.28 -8.98
N ASP A 52 21.38 -2.25 -9.75
CA ASP A 52 21.36 -2.24 -11.22
C ASP A 52 20.81 -3.56 -11.76
N ASP A 53 21.22 -4.69 -11.18
CA ASP A 53 20.72 -6.01 -11.54
C ASP A 53 19.22 -6.16 -11.27
N VAL A 54 18.75 -5.62 -10.13
CA VAL A 54 17.31 -5.61 -9.79
C VAL A 54 16.55 -4.73 -10.77
N ASN A 55 17.04 -3.53 -11.05
CA ASN A 55 16.38 -2.62 -11.99
C ASN A 55 16.31 -3.21 -13.40
N GLU A 56 17.38 -3.81 -13.91
CA GLU A 56 17.39 -4.46 -15.22
C GLU A 56 16.41 -5.63 -15.26
N LYS A 57 16.34 -6.43 -14.19
CA LYS A 57 15.41 -7.57 -14.09
C LYS A 57 13.94 -7.14 -14.08
N PHE A 58 13.64 -5.97 -13.53
CA PHE A 58 12.27 -5.44 -13.41
C PHE A 58 11.97 -4.29 -14.39
N LYS A 59 12.81 -4.08 -15.41
CA LYS A 59 12.67 -2.96 -16.36
C LYS A 59 11.33 -2.91 -17.09
N ASP A 60 10.70 -4.07 -17.31
CA ASP A 60 9.42 -4.16 -18.01
C ASP A 60 8.23 -3.94 -17.06
N TYR A 61 8.46 -3.92 -15.74
CA TYR A 61 7.43 -3.73 -14.71
C TYR A 61 7.42 -2.31 -14.14
N CYS A 62 8.61 -1.71 -13.98
CA CYS A 62 8.84 -0.37 -13.40
C CYS A 62 8.71 0.75 -14.44
#